data_AF-X1B7Z4-F1
#
_entry.id   AF-X1B7Z4-F1
#
_cell.length_a   1.000
_cell.length_b   1.000
_cell.length_c   1.000
_cell.angle_alpha   90.00
_cell.angle_beta   90.00
_cell.angle_gamma   90.00
#
_symmetry.space_group_name_H-M   'P 1'
#
loop_
_entity.id
_entity.type
_entity.pdbx_description
1 polymer ?
#
loop_
_entity_poly.entity_id
_entity_poly.type
_entity_poly.pdbx_seq_one_letter_code
_entity_poly.pdbx_strand_id
1 'polypeptide(L)' 'MRLKFLITSLTSCTGCISALISLDIFPQFLERTKIEYFPFISDNLEIKECDVALVEGCVSEKNQIEYIQEIRK' A
#
# COMPACT_ATOMS: atom_id res chain seq x y z
N MET A 1 -7.58 12.94 -14.21
CA MET A 1 -7.10 11.55 -14.02
C MET A 1 -6.71 11.41 -12.55
N ARG A 2 -7.16 10.37 -11.83
CA ARG A 2 -6.74 10.13 -10.44
C ARG A 2 -5.51 9.23 -10.45
N LEU A 3 -4.51 9.56 -9.63
CA LEU A 3 -3.34 8.70 -9.44
C LEU A 3 -3.76 7.40 -8.75
N LYS A 4 -3.26 6.28 -9.26
CA LYS A 4 -3.46 4.94 -8.71
C LYS A 4 -2.41 4.65 -7.65
N PHE A 5 -2.88 4.31 -6.46
CA PHE A 5 -2.03 3.98 -5.32
C PHE A 5 -2.18 2.53 -4.92
N LEU A 6 -1.05 1.93 -4.55
CA LEU A 6 -0.95 0.69 -3.82
C LEU A 6 -0.34 0.99 -2.45
N ILE A 7 -0.91 0.46 -1.37
CA ILE A 7 -0.42 0.63 -0.01
C ILE A 7 -0.36 -0.76 0.65
N THR A 8 0.81 -1.17 1.11
CA THR A 8 0.99 -2.47 1.75
C THR A 8 2.11 -2.47 2.78
N SER A 9 2.24 -3.56 3.51
CA SER A 9 3.30 -3.80 4.47
C SER A 9 3.96 -5.17 4.27
N LEU A 10 5.28 -5.22 4.46
CA LEU A 10 6.04 -6.43 4.71
C LEU A 10 6.14 -6.69 6.22
N THR A 11 7.21 -7.36 6.65
CA THR A 11 7.54 -7.50 8.07
C THR A 11 7.82 -6.12 8.66
N SER A 12 6.92 -5.66 9.54
CA SER A 12 6.93 -4.32 10.15
C SER A 12 6.10 -4.29 11.43
N CYS A 13 6.08 -3.12 12.09
CA CYS A 13 5.24 -2.85 13.25
C CYS A 13 3.94 -2.11 12.91
N THR A 14 3.60 -1.91 11.62
CA THR A 14 2.43 -1.13 11.14
C THR A 14 2.41 0.35 11.59
N GLY A 15 3.55 0.88 12.02
CA GLY A 15 3.68 2.26 12.50
C GLY A 15 3.53 3.28 11.37
N CYS A 16 4.07 3.01 10.18
CA CYS A 16 3.98 3.94 9.05
C CYS A 16 2.55 4.02 8.51
N ILE A 17 1.86 2.88 8.40
CA ILE A 17 0.45 2.81 7.99
C ILE A 17 -0.44 3.48 9.03
N SER A 18 -0.22 3.24 10.33
CA SER A 18 -0.95 3.92 11.39
C SER A 18 -0.76 5.44 11.31
N ALA A 19 0.48 5.92 11.09
CA ALA A 19 0.76 7.33 10.90
C ALA A 19 0.06 7.90 9.65
N LEU A 20 0.05 7.17 8.54
CA LEU A 20 -0.62 7.57 7.29
C LEU A 20 -2.13 7.75 7.50
N ILE A 21 -2.79 6.78 8.14
CA ILE A 21 -4.24 6.81 8.41
C ILE A 21 -4.59 7.93 9.40
N SER A 22 -3.69 8.23 10.32
CA SER A 22 -3.89 9.26 11.35
C SER A 22 -3.73 10.69 10.85
N LEU A 23 -3.31 10.89 9.58
CA LEU A 23 -3.22 12.24 9.00
C LEU A 23 -4.62 12.83 8.81
N ASP A 24 -4.80 14.08 9.22
CA ASP A 24 -6.06 14.82 9.00
C ASP A 24 -6.47 14.90 7.52
N ILE A 25 -5.48 14.79 6.61
CA ILE A 25 -5.66 14.82 5.16
C ILE A 25 -5.99 13.45 4.54
N PHE A 26 -5.98 12.37 5.33
CA PHE A 26 -6.15 11.01 4.82
C PHE A 26 -7.51 10.79 4.12
N PRO A 27 -8.65 11.30 4.64
CA PRO A 27 -9.93 11.21 3.92
C PRO A 27 -9.89 11.89 2.54
N GLN A 28 -9.31 13.08 2.45
CA GLN A 28 -9.18 13.82 1.18
C GLN A 28 -8.21 13.12 0.22
N PHE A 29 -7.18 12.45 0.74
CA PHE A 29 -6.29 11.60 -0.04
C PHE A 29 -7.06 10.43 -0.68
N LEU A 30 -7.92 9.75 0.08
CA LEU A 30 -8.76 8.67 -0.46
C LEU A 30 -9.75 9.16 -1.52
N GLU A 31 -10.32 10.36 -1.36
CA GLU A 31 -11.25 10.95 -2.34
C GLU A 31 -10.56 11.33 -3.66
N ARG A 32 -9.30 11.75 -3.60
CA ARG A 32 -8.54 12.30 -4.75
C ARG A 32 -7.73 11.24 -5.49
N THR A 33 -7.48 10.10 -4.88
CA THR A 33 -6.71 9.00 -5.45
C THR A 33 -7.60 7.82 -5.82
N LYS A 34 -7.04 6.85 -6.54
CA LYS A 34 -7.65 5.54 -6.73
C LYS A 34 -6.81 4.53 -5.98
N ILE A 35 -7.35 3.94 -4.91
CA ILE A 35 -6.68 2.86 -4.17
C ILE A 35 -6.95 1.56 -4.91
N GLU A 36 -5.93 1.01 -5.56
CA GLU A 36 -6.06 -0.30 -6.24
C GLU A 36 -5.89 -1.44 -5.24
N TYR A 37 -5.01 -1.27 -4.25
CA TYR A 37 -4.70 -2.29 -3.27
C TYR A 37 -4.33 -1.64 -1.92
N PHE A 38 -5.11 -1.95 -0.88
CA PHE A 38 -4.81 -1.57 0.50
C PHE A 38 -5.48 -2.54 1.49
N PRO A 39 -4.77 -3.62 1.91
CA PRO A 39 -5.35 -4.72 2.68
C PRO A 39 -5.91 -4.33 4.05
N PHE A 40 -5.50 -3.19 4.59
CA PHE A 40 -5.93 -2.74 5.92
C PHE A 40 -7.35 -2.16 5.93
N ILE A 41 -7.89 -1.79 4.77
CA ILE A 41 -9.23 -1.18 4.65
C ILE A 41 -10.09 -1.81 3.55
N SER A 42 -9.55 -2.76 2.77
CA SER A 42 -10.25 -3.41 1.67
C SER A 42 -9.85 -4.88 1.57
N ASP A 43 -10.84 -5.74 1.34
CA ASP A 43 -10.66 -7.17 1.06
C ASP A 43 -10.17 -7.47 -0.37
N ASN A 44 -9.86 -6.43 -1.17
CA ASN A 44 -9.29 -6.64 -2.49
C ASN A 44 -7.83 -7.11 -2.39
N LEU A 45 -7.61 -8.40 -2.63
CA LEU A 45 -6.29 -9.04 -2.55
C LEU A 45 -5.53 -9.04 -3.89
N GLU A 46 -6.10 -8.48 -4.96
CA GLU A 46 -5.47 -8.46 -6.27
C GLU A 46 -4.51 -7.27 -6.42
N ILE A 47 -3.22 -7.55 -6.64
CA ILE A 47 -2.21 -6.54 -6.95
C ILE A 47 -2.36 -6.12 -8.41
N LYS A 48 -2.53 -4.82 -8.65
CA LYS A 48 -2.68 -4.23 -9.99
C LYS A 48 -1.61 -3.18 -10.23
N GLU A 49 -1.37 -2.87 -11.50
CA GLU A 49 -0.52 -1.74 -11.90
C GLU A 49 -0.98 -0.45 -11.21
N CYS A 50 -0.02 0.26 -10.64
CA CYS A 50 -0.24 1.52 -9.94
C CYS A 50 0.80 2.57 -10.36
N ASP A 51 0.47 3.83 -10.13
CA ASP A 51 1.39 4.94 -10.40
C ASP A 51 2.37 5.12 -9.23
N VAL A 52 1.90 4.85 -8.01
CA VAL A 52 2.68 5.00 -6.76
C VAL A 52 2.39 3.82 -5.83
N ALA A 53 3.46 3.16 -5.37
CA ALA A 53 3.39 2.15 -4.32
C ALA A 53 4.01 2.67 -3.03
N LEU A 54 3.27 2.61 -1.92
CA LEU A 54 3.75 2.84 -0.57
C LEU A 54 3.91 1.48 0.12
N VAL A 55 5.15 1.13 0.44
CA VAL A 55 5.50 -0.15 1.08
C VAL A 55 6.12 0.11 2.44
N GLU A 56 5.46 -0.32 3.52
CA GLU A 56 6.01 -0.29 4.87
C GLU A 56 6.84 -1.56 5.15
N GLY A 57 7.95 -1.41 5.86
CA GLY A 57 8.71 -2.55 6.40
C GLY A 57 9.82 -3.05 5.48
N CYS A 58 10.42 -4.16 5.90
CA CYS A 58 11.58 -4.75 5.24
C CYS A 58 11.31 -6.21 4.88
N VAL A 59 11.91 -6.65 3.77
CA VAL A 59 11.95 -8.08 3.40
C VAL A 59 12.72 -8.83 4.49
N SER A 60 12.03 -9.69 5.22
CA SER A 60 12.58 -10.56 6.25
C SER A 60 12.37 -12.05 5.93
N GLU A 61 11.48 -12.36 4.99
CA GLU A 61 11.19 -13.72 4.54
C GLU A 61 11.34 -13.85 3.02
N LYS A 62 11.59 -15.06 2.52
CA LYS A 62 11.85 -15.30 1.09
C LYS A 62 10.62 -15.01 0.20
N ASN A 63 9.42 -15.38 0.66
CA ASN A 63 8.15 -15.10 -0.03
C ASN A 63 7.90 -13.60 -0.26
N GLN A 64 8.45 -12.73 0.61
CA GLN A 64 8.31 -11.28 0.47
C GLN A 64 9.12 -10.70 -0.69
N ILE A 65 10.15 -11.41 -1.16
CA ILE A 65 10.92 -11.01 -2.35
C ILE A 65 10.04 -11.10 -3.60
N GLU A 66 9.32 -12.20 -3.77
CA GLU A 66 8.41 -12.39 -4.90
C GLU A 66 7.27 -11.36 -4.86
N TYR A 67 6.71 -11.13 -3.67
CA TYR A 67 5.67 -10.15 -3.45
C TYR A 67 6.10 -8.71 -3.82
N ILE A 68 7.30 -8.27 -3.40
CA ILE A 68 7.76 -6.92 -3.75
C ILE A 68 8.16 -6.78 -5.22
N GLN A 69 8.64 -7.87 -5.84
CA GLN A 69 8.87 -7.90 -7.29
C GLN A 69 7.56 -7.78 -8.06
N GLU A 70 6.47 -8.41 -7.60
CA GLU A 70 5.14 -8.26 -8.19
C GLU A 70 4.63 -6.82 -8.12
N ILE A 71 4.82 -6.13 -6.99
CA ILE A 71 4.47 -4.72 -6.83
C ILE A 71 5.28 -3.80 -7.75
N ARG A 72 6.52 -4.17 -8.07
CA ARG A 72 7.45 -3.34 -8.85
C ARG A 72 7.33 -3.51 -10.37
N LYS A 73 6.65 -4.55 -10.86
CA LYS A 73 6.45 -4.80 -12.29
C LYS A 73 5.78 -3.61 -12.97
#